data_AF-A0A348V762-F1
#
_entry.id   AF-A0A348V762-F1
#
_cell.length_a   1.000
_cell.length_b   1.000
_cell.length_c   1.000
_cell.angle_alpha   90.00
_cell.angle_beta   90.00
_cell.angle_gamma   90.00
#
_symmetry.space_group_name_H-M   'P 1'
#
loop_
_entity.id
_entity.type
_entity.pdbx_description
1 polymer ?
#
loop_
_entity_poly.entity_id
_entity_poly.type
_entity_poly.pdbx_seq_one_letter_code
_entity_poly.pdbx_strand_id
1 'polypeptide(L)'
;MRPKQPRIALSKAKYRKLKEYIFERDNYCCVWCGNPSNLTAAHIIRRSAGGPDSPNNVVTGCCVSIQGGKGCHDRFDQYEIGLPDHIAEMLAGEPEEI
;
A
#
# COMPACT_ATOMS: atom_id res chain seq x y z
N MET A 1 28.19 8.70 -10.99
CA MET A 1 26.86 8.59 -10.33
C MET A 1 25.87 8.05 -11.34
N ARG A 2 25.16 6.95 -11.03
CA ARG A 2 24.12 6.41 -11.90
C ARG A 2 22.91 7.37 -11.82
N PRO A 3 22.37 7.88 -12.94
CA PRO A 3 21.21 8.76 -12.89
C PRO A 3 20.06 8.04 -12.19
N LYS A 4 19.44 8.70 -11.20
CA LYS A 4 18.27 8.15 -10.52
C LYS A 4 17.18 7.97 -11.57
N GLN A 5 16.73 6.73 -11.77
CA GLN A 5 15.68 6.45 -12.73
C GLN A 5 14.43 7.28 -12.41
N PRO A 6 13.67 7.71 -13.43
CA PRO A 6 12.46 8.47 -13.21
C PRO A 6 11.50 7.62 -12.38
N ARG A 7 10.92 8.21 -11.33
CA ARG A 7 9.91 7.52 -10.51
C ARG A 7 8.71 7.18 -11.42
N ILE A 8 8.24 5.94 -11.35
CA ILE A 8 6.99 5.51 -11.99
C ILE A 8 5.81 6.05 -11.15
N ALA A 9 5.69 7.38 -11.13
CA ALA A 9 4.78 8.12 -10.28
C ALA A 9 3.64 8.71 -11.10
N LEU A 10 2.43 8.62 -10.55
CA LEU A 10 1.25 9.25 -11.15
C LEU A 10 1.30 10.77 -10.97
N SER A 11 0.60 11.49 -11.86
CA SER A 11 0.33 12.91 -11.62
C SER A 11 -0.49 13.08 -10.34
N LYS A 12 -0.39 14.25 -9.68
CA LYS A 12 -1.10 14.51 -8.42
C LYS A 12 -2.61 14.22 -8.52
N ALA A 13 -3.24 14.56 -9.64
CA ALA A 13 -4.66 14.29 -9.86
C ALA A 13 -4.99 12.80 -9.99
N LYS A 14 -4.18 12.04 -10.74
CA LYS A 14 -4.33 10.59 -10.87
C LYS A 14 -4.05 9.88 -9.55
N TYR A 15 -3.07 10.35 -8.78
CA TYR A 15 -2.75 9.80 -7.46
C TYR A 15 -3.89 9.98 -6.45
N ARG A 16 -4.61 11.11 -6.46
CA ARG A 16 -5.79 11.29 -5.59
C ARG A 16 -6.87 10.26 -5.88
N LYS A 17 -7.19 10.04 -7.16
CA LYS A 17 -8.15 9.03 -7.59
C LYS A 17 -7.70 7.62 -7.20
N LEU A 18 -6.42 7.30 -7.37
CA LEU A 18 -5.86 6.03 -6.91
C LEU A 18 -6.05 5.88 -5.40
N LYS A 19 -5.73 6.91 -4.61
CA LYS A 19 -5.87 6.86 -3.15
C LYS A 19 -7.32 6.62 -2.72
N GLU A 20 -8.28 7.32 -3.33
CA GLU A 20 -9.72 7.13 -3.07
C GLU A 20 -10.14 5.69 -3.38
N TYR A 21 -9.77 5.17 -4.55
CA TYR A 21 -10.06 3.79 -4.94
C TYR A 21 -9.46 2.76 -3.97
N ILE A 22 -8.20 2.94 -3.54
CA ILE A 22 -7.55 2.01 -2.61
C ILE A 22 -8.22 2.02 -1.25
N PHE A 23 -8.61 3.19 -0.75
CA PHE A 23 -9.32 3.29 0.53
C PHE A 23 -10.69 2.62 0.45
N GLU A 24 -11.43 2.81 -0.65
CA GLU A 24 -12.70 2.12 -0.87
C GLU A 24 -12.52 0.59 -0.97
N ARG A 25 -11.55 0.12 -1.76
CA ARG A 25 -11.22 -1.31 -1.92
C ARG A 25 -10.93 -1.97 -0.57
N ASP A 26 -10.18 -1.29 0.28
CA ASP A 26 -9.74 -1.83 1.58
C ASP A 26 -10.75 -1.50 2.70
N ASN A 27 -12.00 -1.18 2.35
CA ASN A 27 -13.10 -0.87 3.28
C ASN A 27 -12.77 0.24 4.30
N TYR A 28 -11.97 1.22 3.88
CA TYR A 28 -11.46 2.30 4.74
C TYR A 28 -10.80 1.77 6.01
N CYS A 29 -10.09 0.64 5.91
CA CYS A 29 -9.44 0.00 7.04
C CYS A 29 -8.00 -0.39 6.69
N CYS A 30 -7.13 -0.40 7.70
CA CYS A 30 -5.78 -0.92 7.53
C CYS A 30 -5.80 -2.42 7.19
N VAL A 31 -5.18 -2.83 6.08
CA VAL A 31 -5.16 -4.23 5.63
C VAL A 31 -4.44 -5.19 6.59
N TRP A 32 -3.62 -4.67 7.50
CA TRP A 32 -2.91 -5.47 8.50
C TRP A 32 -3.68 -5.63 9.82
N CYS A 33 -4.32 -4.57 10.31
CA CYS A 33 -4.86 -4.56 11.68
C CYS A 33 -6.33 -4.13 11.79
N GLY A 34 -6.97 -3.78 10.67
CA GLY A 34 -8.35 -3.33 10.64
C GLY A 34 -8.59 -1.94 11.24
N ASN A 35 -7.56 -1.16 11.59
CA ASN A 35 -7.73 0.19 12.11
C ASN A 35 -8.45 1.07 11.07
N PRO A 36 -9.60 1.70 11.38
CA PRO A 36 -10.30 2.61 10.47
C PRO A 36 -9.78 4.06 10.52
N SER A 37 -8.77 4.34 11.35
CA SER A 37 -8.26 5.68 11.63
C SER A 37 -6.79 5.84 11.26
N ASN A 38 -6.35 7.09 11.06
CA ASN A 38 -4.97 7.44 10.72
C ASN A 38 -4.44 6.71 9.48
N LEU A 39 -5.28 6.63 8.44
CA LEU A 39 -5.02 5.85 7.24
C LEU A 39 -4.09 6.58 6.26
N THR A 40 -3.24 5.82 5.61
CA THR A 40 -2.35 6.25 4.53
C THR A 40 -2.27 5.20 3.43
N ALA A 41 -1.85 5.63 2.24
CA ALA A 41 -1.56 4.74 1.13
C ALA A 41 -0.13 4.20 1.28
N ALA A 42 0.00 2.92 1.57
CA ALA A 42 1.24 2.17 1.73
C ALA A 42 1.66 1.56 0.38
N HIS A 43 2.94 1.66 0.02
CA HIS A 43 3.46 1.00 -1.17
C HIS A 43 4.03 -0.38 -0.82
N ILE A 44 3.56 -1.44 -1.49
CA ILE A 44 4.07 -2.81 -1.31
C ILE A 44 5.55 -2.88 -1.73
N ILE A 45 5.84 -2.40 -2.93
CA ILE A 45 7.20 -2.10 -3.39
C ILE A 45 7.43 -0.61 -3.19
N ARG A 46 8.38 -0.25 -2.33
CA ARG A 46 8.69 1.14 -2.00
C ARG A 46 8.99 1.97 -3.25
N ARG A 47 8.53 3.23 -3.27
CA ARG A 47 8.83 4.19 -4.36
C ARG A 47 10.33 4.38 -4.60
N SER A 48 11.14 4.38 -3.54
CA SER A 48 12.60 4.48 -3.61
C SER A 48 13.25 3.26 -4.28
N ALA A 49 12.57 2.11 -4.25
CA ALA A 49 12.96 0.87 -4.92
C ALA A 49 12.33 0.72 -6.31
N GLY A 50 11.64 1.74 -6.83
CA GLY A 50 11.03 1.73 -8.17
C GLY A 50 9.59 1.23 -8.21
N GLY A 51 8.92 1.03 -7.07
CA GLY A 51 7.53 0.61 -7.06
C GLY A 51 6.57 1.65 -7.67
N PRO A 52 5.63 1.23 -8.54
CA PRO A 52 4.72 2.14 -9.23
C PRO A 52 3.58 2.63 -8.34
N ASP A 53 3.02 3.79 -8.67
CA ASP A 53 1.71 4.19 -8.16
C ASP A 53 0.60 3.43 -8.93
N SER A 54 0.27 2.22 -8.49
CA SER A 54 -0.70 1.31 -9.12
C SER A 54 -1.59 0.65 -8.06
N PRO A 55 -2.86 0.30 -8.37
CA PRO A 55 -3.72 -0.46 -7.47
C PRO A 55 -3.09 -1.74 -6.92
N ASN A 56 -2.27 -2.42 -7.72
CA ASN A 56 -1.61 -3.68 -7.34
C ASN A 56 -0.35 -3.46 -6.49
N ASN A 57 0.09 -2.21 -6.32
CA ASN A 57 1.28 -1.89 -5.53
C ASN A 57 0.96 -0.96 -4.34
N VAL A 58 -0.31 -0.61 -4.13
CA VAL A 58 -0.72 0.32 -3.07
C VAL A 58 -1.86 -0.30 -2.26
N VAL A 59 -1.75 -0.22 -0.94
CA VAL A 59 -2.73 -0.71 0.02
C VAL A 59 -2.97 0.30 1.13
N THR A 60 -4.02 0.14 1.90
CA THR A 60 -4.36 1.00 3.03
C THR A 60 -3.61 0.56 4.28
N GLY A 61 -2.72 1.41 4.79
CA GLY A 61 -1.99 1.22 6.03
C GLY A 61 -2.39 2.24 7.09
N CYS A 62 -2.19 1.95 8.37
CA CYS A 62 -2.34 2.93 9.44
C CYS A 62 -0.98 3.52 9.85
N CYS A 63 -0.94 4.82 10.14
CA CYS A 63 0.23 5.51 10.69
C CYS A 63 0.37 5.28 12.21
N VAL A 64 -0.73 4.92 12.88
CA VAL A 64 -0.76 4.65 14.32
C VAL A 64 -1.42 3.28 14.55
N SER A 65 -0.77 2.44 15.37
CA SER A 65 -1.31 1.13 15.74
C SER A 65 -2.56 1.26 16.62
N ILE A 66 -3.48 0.30 16.52
CA ILE A 66 -4.63 0.19 17.43
C ILE A 66 -4.21 0.02 18.90
N GLN A 67 -3.00 -0.52 19.14
CA GLN A 67 -2.43 -0.70 20.48
C GLN A 67 -1.62 0.52 20.95
N GLY A 68 -1.55 1.58 20.14
CA GLY A 68 -0.66 2.71 20.36
C GLY A 68 0.74 2.47 19.78
N GLY A 69 1.46 3.56 19.50
CA GLY A 69 2.79 3.53 18.91
C GLY A 69 2.79 3.38 17.38
N LYS A 70 3.83 2.74 16.86
CA LYS A 70 4.15 2.68 15.44
C LYS A 70 3.06 1.95 14.63
N GLY A 71 2.49 2.62 13.63
CA GLY A 71 1.46 2.03 12.76
C GLY A 71 1.99 0.96 11.81
N CYS A 72 1.06 0.15 11.28
CA CYS A 72 1.38 -0.94 10.36
C CYS A 72 2.08 -0.46 9.09
N HIS A 73 1.79 0.76 8.61
CA HIS A 73 2.51 1.35 7.47
C HIS A 73 4.02 1.37 7.72
N ASP A 74 4.44 1.98 8.83
CA ASP A 74 5.86 2.14 9.13
C ASP A 74 6.50 0.80 9.52
N ARG A 75 5.74 -0.10 10.17
CA ARG A 75 6.20 -1.45 10.49
C ARG A 75 6.50 -2.25 9.23
N PHE A 76 5.63 -2.16 8.23
CA PHE A 76 5.82 -2.80 6.93
C PHE A 76 7.03 -2.19 6.19
N ASP A 77 7.15 -0.86 6.17
CA ASP A 77 8.28 -0.16 5.53
C ASP A 77 9.65 -0.53 6.13
N GLN A 78 9.67 -0.92 7.41
CA GLN A 78 10.86 -1.37 8.14
C GLN A 78 10.99 -2.90 8.18
N TYR A 79 10.18 -3.64 7.42
CA TYR A 79 10.19 -5.11 7.35
C TYR A 79 9.91 -5.83 8.69
N GLU A 80 9.22 -5.17 9.62
CA GLU A 80 8.81 -5.78 10.90
C GLU A 80 7.54 -6.62 10.78
N ILE A 81 6.76 -6.42 9.72
CA ILE A 81 5.58 -7.22 9.37
C ILE A 81 5.60 -7.52 7.88
N GLY A 82 5.08 -8.70 7.52
CA GLY A 82 4.94 -9.13 6.14
C GLY A 82 3.73 -8.52 5.43
N LEU A 83 3.60 -8.80 4.14
CA LEU A 83 2.37 -8.55 3.40
C LEU A 83 1.27 -9.47 3.96
N PRO A 84 0.02 -9.01 4.16
CA PRO A 84 -1.06 -9.89 4.62
C PRO A 84 -1.33 -11.01 3.60
N ASP A 85 -1.63 -12.22 4.07
CA ASP A 85 -1.80 -13.40 3.21
C ASP A 85 -2.85 -13.17 2.11
N HIS A 86 -4.03 -12.64 2.46
CA HIS A 86 -5.09 -12.33 1.48
C HIS A 86 -4.68 -11.32 0.40
N ILE A 87 -3.73 -10.42 0.71
CA ILE A 87 -3.17 -9.49 -0.30
C ILE A 87 -2.12 -10.19 -1.14
N ALA A 88 -1.28 -11.03 -0.54
CA ALA A 88 -0.31 -11.83 -1.28
C ALA A 88 -1.03 -12.75 -2.28
N GLU A 89 -2.14 -13.38 -1.87
CA GLU A 89 -3.02 -14.18 -2.72
C GLU A 89 -3.66 -13.35 -3.84
N MET A 90 -4.20 -12.16 -3.54
CA MET A 90 -4.74 -11.25 -4.56
C MET A 90 -3.70 -10.86 -5.63
N LEU A 91 -2.43 -10.71 -5.24
CA LEU A 91 -1.35 -10.38 -6.17
C LEU A 91 -0.78 -11.60 -6.89
N ALA A 92 -0.92 -12.78 -6.30
CA ALA A 92 -0.52 -14.07 -6.88
C ALA A 92 -1.61 -14.73 -7.72
N GLY A 93 -2.83 -14.18 -7.73
CA GLY A 93 -3.96 -14.68 -8.49
C GLY A 93 -3.68 -14.74 -9.98
N GLU A 94 -3.53 -15.97 -10.48
CA GLU A 94 -3.69 -16.36 -11.88
C GLU A 94 -5.03 -15.80 -12.43
N PRO A 95 -5.11 -15.41 -13.72
CA PRO A 95 -6.38 -14.94 -14.29
C PRO A 95 -7.44 -16.03 -14.14
N GLU A 96 -8.46 -15.80 -13.31
CA GLU A 96 -9.70 -16.59 -13.36
C GLU A 96 -10.30 -16.44 -14.76
N GLU A 97 -10.21 -17.50 -15.56
CA GLU A 97 -11.03 -17.67 -16.76
C GLU A 97 -12.50 -17.70 -16.32
N ILE A 98 -13.26 -16.70 -16.75
CA ILE A 98 -14.72 -16.75 -16.89
C ILE A 98 -15.08 -16.16 -18.25
#